data_AF-A0A1S1R3T6-F1
#
_entry.id   AF-A0A1S1R3T6-F1
#
_cell.length_a   1.000
_cell.length_b   1.000
_cell.length_c   1.000
_cell.angle_alpha   90.00
_cell.angle_beta   90.00
_cell.angle_gamma   90.00
#
_symmetry.space_group_name_H-M   'P 1'
#
loop_
_entity.id
_entity.type
_entity.pdbx_description
1 polymer ?
#
loop_
_entity_poly.entity_id
_entity_poly.type
_entity_poly.pdbx_seq_one_letter_code
_entity_poly.pdbx_strand_id
1 'polypeptide(L)'
;MTAETELEELRREIRYVKDRIEILDCVNKQSRGHDRHDADLMASVYAADGIDEHGPDVNPGAAYGEWANARHSLVFADHLHNITTHTCEIDGDEAHAESYVIGTMVGKDGKTLAFMGGRYLDRLERRDGAWKIVLRRCTIEWAFTADASFLHSGAFKGFLKGTWDTSDLSYARPLNLDTEPAVRW
;
A
#
# COMPACT_ATOMS: atom_id res chain seq x y z
N MET A 1 -17.38 34.41 -20.56
CA MET A 1 -17.29 32.95 -20.46
C MET A 1 -18.65 32.40 -20.78
N THR A 2 -18.77 31.45 -21.71
CA THR A 2 -20.07 30.82 -22.03
C THR A 2 -20.31 29.66 -21.06
N ALA A 3 -21.57 29.24 -20.90
CA ALA A 3 -21.92 28.06 -20.10
C ALA A 3 -21.22 26.78 -20.61
N GLU A 4 -20.93 26.71 -21.91
CA GLU A 4 -20.21 25.61 -22.52
C GLU A 4 -18.73 25.58 -22.09
N THR A 5 -18.04 26.73 -22.13
CA THR A 5 -16.65 26.84 -21.65
C THR A 5 -16.54 26.54 -20.16
N GLU A 6 -17.48 27.01 -19.35
CA GLU A 6 -17.53 26.73 -17.91
C GLU A 6 -17.72 25.22 -17.63
N LEU A 7 -18.60 24.55 -18.39
CA LEU A 7 -18.82 23.11 -18.24
C LEU A 7 -17.59 22.28 -18.66
N GLU A 8 -16.87 22.68 -19.71
CA GLU A 8 -15.63 22.03 -20.13
C GLU A 8 -14.52 22.17 -19.07
N GLU A 9 -14.38 23.36 -18.50
CA GLU A 9 -13.45 23.62 -17.40
C GLU A 9 -13.77 22.77 -16.17
N LEU A 10 -15.03 22.73 -15.74
CA LEU A 10 -15.47 21.88 -14.63
C LEU A 10 -15.22 20.39 -14.89
N ARG A 11 -15.47 19.90 -16.10
CA ARG A 11 -15.17 18.50 -16.46
C ARG A 11 -13.68 18.19 -16.34
N ARG A 12 -12.82 19.12 -16.77
CA ARG A 12 -11.36 18.98 -16.67
C ARG A 12 -10.90 18.96 -15.21
N GLU A 13 -11.40 19.88 -14.39
CA GLU A 13 -11.06 19.96 -12.97
C GLU A 13 -11.55 18.74 -12.18
N ILE A 14 -12.80 18.30 -12.41
CA ILE A 14 -13.36 17.10 -11.79
C ILE A 14 -12.55 15.86 -12.19
N ARG A 15 -12.21 15.73 -13.48
CA ARG A 15 -11.36 14.62 -13.94
C ARG A 15 -10.02 14.63 -13.22
N TYR A 16 -9.35 15.78 -13.15
CA TYR A 16 -8.06 15.89 -12.45
C TYR A 16 -8.17 15.49 -10.98
N VAL A 17 -9.16 16.00 -10.24
CA VAL A 17 -9.36 15.64 -8.83
C VAL A 17 -9.64 14.15 -8.66
N LYS A 18 -10.52 13.59 -9.50
CA LYS A 18 -10.83 12.15 -9.50
C LYS A 18 -9.58 11.32 -9.74
N ASP A 19 -8.78 11.68 -10.74
CA ASP A 19 -7.57 10.95 -11.10
C ASP A 19 -6.51 10.98 -9.99
N ARG A 20 -6.33 12.14 -9.33
CA ARG A 20 -5.46 12.24 -8.16
C ARG A 20 -5.86 11.28 -7.05
N ILE A 21 -7.16 11.14 -6.79
CA ILE A 21 -7.69 10.23 -5.77
C ILE A 21 -7.48 8.77 -6.20
N GLU A 22 -7.81 8.43 -7.45
CA GLU A 22 -7.65 7.08 -7.97
C GLU A 22 -6.19 6.60 -7.98
N ILE A 23 -5.24 7.50 -8.29
CA ILE A 23 -3.80 7.21 -8.22
C ILE A 23 -3.36 6.96 -6.78
N LEU A 24 -3.74 7.84 -5.83
CA LEU A 24 -3.42 7.64 -4.42
C LEU A 24 -4.04 6.33 -3.88
N ASP A 25 -5.28 6.02 -4.26
CA ASP A 25 -5.95 4.77 -3.91
C ASP A 25 -5.22 3.55 -4.50
N CYS A 26 -4.66 3.68 -5.71
CA CYS A 26 -3.85 2.63 -6.34
C CYS A 26 -2.59 2.33 -5.49
N VAL A 27 -1.86 3.38 -5.07
CA VAL A 27 -0.69 3.24 -4.19
C VAL A 27 -1.08 2.64 -2.83
N ASN A 28 -2.14 3.16 -2.19
CA ASN A 28 -2.62 2.70 -0.89
C ASN A 28 -3.10 1.24 -0.91
N LYS A 29 -3.75 0.81 -1.99
CA LYS A 29 -4.21 -0.59 -2.15
C LYS A 29 -3.05 -1.58 -2.15
N GLN A 30 -1.92 -1.22 -2.76
CA GLN A 30 -0.73 -2.06 -2.73
C GLN A 30 -0.24 -2.26 -1.28
N SER A 31 -0.10 -1.18 -0.52
CA SER A 31 0.36 -1.23 0.88
C SER A 31 -0.64 -1.99 1.77
N ARG A 32 -1.93 -1.74 1.59
CA ARG A 32 -2.99 -2.48 2.28
C ARG A 32 -2.91 -3.98 1.98
N GLY A 33 -2.76 -4.35 0.70
CA GLY A 33 -2.64 -5.74 0.28
C GLY A 33 -1.41 -6.40 0.89
N HIS A 34 -0.27 -5.70 0.85
CA HIS A 34 0.97 -6.20 1.45
C HIS A 34 0.79 -6.49 2.94
N ASP A 35 0.24 -5.54 3.70
CA ASP A 35 0.10 -5.71 5.14
C ASP A 35 -0.93 -6.77 5.56
N ARG A 36 -1.70 -7.31 4.61
CA ARG A 36 -2.70 -8.39 4.78
C ARG A 36 -2.28 -9.67 4.05
N HIS A 37 -1.10 -9.67 3.45
CA HIS A 37 -0.59 -10.73 2.59
C HIS A 37 -1.58 -11.12 1.48
N ASP A 38 -2.36 -10.16 1.00
CA ASP A 38 -3.33 -10.32 -0.09
C ASP A 38 -2.62 -10.06 -1.42
N ALA A 39 -2.02 -11.13 -1.95
CA ALA A 39 -1.27 -11.09 -3.21
C ALA A 39 -2.15 -10.68 -4.40
N ASP A 40 -3.43 -11.05 -4.40
CA ASP A 40 -4.38 -10.67 -5.46
C ASP A 40 -4.64 -9.16 -5.44
N LEU A 41 -4.84 -8.57 -4.25
CA LEU A 41 -5.00 -7.13 -4.13
C LEU A 41 -3.74 -6.38 -4.54
N MET A 42 -2.55 -6.88 -4.18
CA MET A 42 -1.28 -6.30 -4.61
C MET A 42 -1.12 -6.38 -6.13
N ALA A 43 -1.37 -7.54 -6.73
CA ALA A 43 -1.29 -7.72 -8.18
C ALA A 43 -2.30 -6.82 -8.92
N SER A 44 -3.48 -6.59 -8.33
CA SER A 44 -4.55 -5.80 -8.94
C SER A 44 -4.19 -4.36 -9.25
N VAL A 45 -3.16 -3.78 -8.60
CA VAL A 45 -2.77 -2.38 -8.82
C VAL A 45 -1.79 -2.22 -9.98
N TYR A 46 -1.12 -3.29 -10.40
CA TYR A 46 -0.17 -3.25 -11.51
C TYR A 46 -0.87 -3.45 -12.85
N ALA A 47 -0.27 -2.88 -13.89
CA ALA A 47 -0.59 -3.26 -15.25
C ALA A 47 -0.08 -4.69 -15.53
N ALA A 48 -0.59 -5.34 -16.58
CA ALA A 48 -0.18 -6.70 -16.94
C ALA A 48 1.33 -6.82 -17.26
N ASP A 49 1.92 -5.75 -17.79
CA ASP A 49 3.35 -5.56 -18.06
C ASP A 49 4.05 -4.71 -16.98
N GLY A 50 3.38 -4.42 -15.87
CA GLY A 50 3.91 -3.58 -14.81
C GLY A 50 5.13 -4.20 -14.14
N ILE A 51 6.06 -3.35 -13.69
CA ILE A 51 7.32 -3.77 -13.06
C ILE A 51 7.45 -3.14 -11.68
N ASP A 52 7.97 -3.91 -10.73
CA ASP A 52 8.31 -3.44 -9.38
C ASP A 52 9.80 -3.68 -9.10
N GLU A 53 10.55 -2.61 -8.83
CA GLU A 53 11.94 -2.64 -8.39
C GLU A 53 12.02 -2.36 -6.88
N HIS A 54 12.31 -3.41 -6.10
CA HIS A 54 12.51 -3.36 -4.66
C HIS A 54 13.93 -3.78 -4.30
N GLY A 55 14.82 -2.80 -4.19
CA GLY A 55 16.22 -3.03 -3.85
C GLY A 55 16.96 -3.84 -4.93
N PRO A 56 17.56 -5.00 -4.62
CA PRO A 56 18.28 -5.81 -5.61
C PRO A 56 17.35 -6.61 -6.53
N ASP A 57 16.06 -6.68 -6.23
CA ASP A 57 15.09 -7.55 -6.90
C ASP A 57 14.16 -6.73 -7.81
N VAL A 58 13.96 -7.20 -9.05
CA VAL A 58 13.02 -6.64 -10.03
C VAL A 58 11.98 -7.71 -10.35
N ASN A 59 10.72 -7.41 -10.09
CA ASN A 59 9.62 -8.36 -10.21
C ASN A 59 8.59 -7.88 -11.24
N PRO A 60 7.99 -8.79 -12.03
CA PRO A 60 6.71 -8.51 -12.67
C PRO A 60 5.68 -8.15 -11.60
N GLY A 61 4.88 -7.10 -11.82
CA GLY A 61 3.89 -6.61 -10.85
C GLY A 61 2.88 -7.67 -10.43
N ALA A 62 2.49 -8.55 -11.37
CA ALA A 62 1.61 -9.69 -11.10
C ALA A 62 2.22 -10.73 -10.14
N ALA A 63 3.56 -10.83 -10.07
CA ALA A 63 4.28 -11.77 -9.21
C ALA A 63 4.82 -11.13 -7.93
N TYR A 64 4.82 -9.79 -7.86
CA TYR A 64 5.39 -9.04 -6.74
C TYR A 64 4.75 -9.41 -5.40
N GLY A 65 3.42 -9.56 -5.36
CA GLY A 65 2.69 -9.86 -4.12
C GLY A 65 3.13 -11.15 -3.44
N GLU A 66 3.17 -12.25 -4.20
CA GLU A 66 3.63 -13.55 -3.69
C GLU A 66 5.09 -13.49 -3.21
N TRP A 67 5.95 -12.86 -4.00
CA TRP A 67 7.36 -12.69 -3.67
C TRP A 67 7.56 -11.89 -2.37
N ALA A 68 6.88 -10.74 -2.24
CA ALA A 68 7.00 -9.85 -1.09
C ALA A 68 6.49 -10.53 0.20
N ASN A 69 5.32 -11.16 0.13
CA ASN A 69 4.72 -11.88 1.26
C ASN A 69 5.61 -13.03 1.73
N ALA A 70 6.22 -13.78 0.80
CA ALA A 70 7.16 -14.85 1.13
C ALA A 70 8.42 -14.31 1.83
N ARG A 71 9.00 -13.22 1.34
CA ARG A 71 10.16 -12.56 1.98
C ARG A 71 9.83 -12.07 3.38
N HIS A 72 8.69 -11.40 3.55
CA HIS A 72 8.26 -10.86 4.84
C HIS A 72 7.96 -11.98 5.84
N SER A 73 7.29 -13.04 5.41
CA SER A 73 7.00 -14.23 6.22
C SER A 73 8.24 -14.95 6.73
N LEU A 74 9.41 -14.78 6.11
CA LEU A 74 10.65 -15.38 6.59
C LEU A 74 11.20 -14.67 7.83
N VAL A 75 11.06 -13.34 7.91
CA VAL A 75 11.81 -12.50 8.86
C VAL A 75 10.93 -11.81 9.90
N PHE A 76 9.70 -11.47 9.53
CA PHE A 76 8.80 -10.65 10.35
C PHE A 76 7.61 -11.46 10.86
N ALA A 77 7.05 -10.99 11.97
CA ALA A 77 5.82 -11.48 12.57
C ALA A 77 4.63 -10.56 12.31
N ASP A 78 4.89 -9.29 12.01
CA ASP A 78 3.88 -8.28 11.66
C ASP A 78 4.54 -7.10 10.92
N HIS A 79 3.78 -6.37 10.12
CA HIS A 79 4.23 -5.12 9.50
C HIS A 79 3.09 -4.19 9.06
N LEU A 80 3.41 -2.90 8.98
CA LEU A 80 2.57 -1.87 8.37
C LEU A 80 3.39 -0.97 7.43
N HIS A 81 2.80 -0.63 6.30
CA HIS A 81 3.33 0.38 5.35
C HIS A 81 2.42 1.60 5.36
N ASN A 82 2.96 2.73 5.80
CA ASN A 82 2.22 3.97 5.94
C ASN A 82 2.60 4.90 4.79
N ILE A 83 1.67 5.08 3.86
CA ILE A 83 1.81 6.07 2.79
C ILE A 83 1.54 7.46 3.37
N THR A 84 2.50 8.33 3.15
CA THR A 84 2.49 9.73 3.57
C THR A 84 2.90 10.60 2.38
N THR A 85 2.72 11.92 2.49
CA THR A 85 3.18 12.93 1.50
C THR A 85 3.14 12.44 0.05
N HIS A 86 1.97 12.55 -0.58
CA HIS A 86 1.75 12.10 -1.94
C HIS A 86 1.73 13.27 -2.92
N THR A 87 2.54 13.19 -3.96
CA THR A 87 2.49 14.10 -5.11
C THR A 87 2.26 13.31 -6.39
N CYS A 88 1.60 13.92 -7.36
CA CYS A 88 1.38 13.32 -8.66
C CYS A 88 1.23 14.39 -9.74
N GLU A 89 1.93 14.19 -10.85
CA GLU A 89 1.82 14.93 -12.09
C GLU A 89 1.04 14.07 -13.09
N ILE A 90 -0.03 14.61 -13.66
CA ILE A 90 -0.97 13.86 -14.50
C ILE A 90 -1.02 14.53 -15.87
N ASP A 91 -0.73 13.76 -16.92
CA ASP A 91 -0.85 14.17 -18.31
C ASP A 91 -1.72 13.17 -19.08
N GLY A 92 -3.01 13.53 -19.24
CA GLY A 92 -4.00 12.70 -19.91
C GLY A 92 -4.25 11.38 -19.20
N ASP A 93 -3.63 10.32 -19.71
CA ASP A 93 -3.73 8.94 -19.21
C ASP A 93 -2.38 8.39 -18.72
N GLU A 94 -1.36 9.24 -18.57
CA GLU A 94 -0.11 8.94 -17.88
C GLU A 94 0.01 9.79 -16.61
N ALA A 95 0.64 9.24 -15.58
CA ALA A 95 0.98 9.98 -14.38
C ALA A 95 2.32 9.54 -13.80
N HIS A 96 3.03 10.50 -13.18
CA HIS A 96 4.21 10.26 -12.37
C HIS A 96 3.90 10.67 -10.94
N ALA A 97 4.06 9.75 -10.00
CA ALA A 97 3.73 9.97 -8.61
C ALA A 97 4.90 9.64 -7.70
N GLU A 98 5.00 10.41 -6.62
CA GLU A 98 5.91 10.16 -5.52
C GLU A 98 5.09 10.03 -4.25
N SER A 99 5.35 8.96 -3.48
CA SER A 99 4.72 8.74 -2.19
C SER A 99 5.78 8.38 -1.16
N TYR A 100 5.77 9.05 -0.02
CA TYR A 100 6.67 8.69 1.08
C TYR A 100 6.09 7.47 1.79
N VAL A 101 6.94 6.48 2.09
CA VAL A 101 6.54 5.28 2.81
C VAL A 101 7.31 5.17 4.12
N ILE A 102 6.57 4.94 5.21
CA ILE A 102 7.14 4.55 6.50
C ILE A 102 6.73 3.11 6.76
N GLY A 103 7.71 2.21 6.70
CA GLY A 103 7.55 0.79 7.02
C GLY A 103 7.91 0.51 8.48
N THR A 104 7.03 -0.17 9.20
CA THR A 104 7.27 -0.69 10.54
C THR A 104 7.11 -2.20 10.55
N MET A 105 8.10 -2.94 11.03
CA MET A 105 8.11 -4.40 10.94
C MET A 105 8.59 -5.02 12.24
N VAL A 106 7.75 -5.87 12.84
CA VAL A 106 8.09 -6.60 14.07
C VAL A 106 8.83 -7.88 13.67
N GLY A 107 10.04 -8.07 14.18
CA GLY A 107 10.82 -9.28 13.98
C GLY A 107 10.17 -10.51 14.63
N LYS A 108 10.51 -11.71 14.12
CA LYS A 108 10.01 -12.98 14.69
C LYS A 108 10.41 -13.24 16.14
N ASP A 109 11.43 -12.55 16.65
CA ASP A 109 11.79 -12.58 18.07
C ASP A 109 10.75 -11.88 18.97
N GLY A 110 9.80 -11.14 18.37
CA GLY A 110 8.78 -10.35 19.06
C GLY A 110 9.32 -9.15 19.82
N LYS A 111 10.62 -8.83 19.69
CA LYS A 111 11.31 -7.80 20.48
C LYS A 111 11.96 -6.74 19.61
N THR A 112 12.35 -7.09 18.39
CA THR A 112 12.97 -6.15 17.46
C THR A 112 11.87 -5.49 16.63
N LEU A 113 11.84 -4.16 16.61
CA LEU A 113 11.01 -3.39 15.70
C LEU A 113 11.92 -2.67 14.70
N ALA A 114 11.86 -3.06 13.44
CA ALA A 114 12.53 -2.35 12.36
C ALA A 114 11.65 -1.20 11.86
N PHE A 115 12.24 -0.02 11.77
CA PHE A 115 11.65 1.18 11.17
C PHE A 115 12.45 1.55 9.94
N MET A 116 11.76 1.83 8.84
CA MET A 116 12.35 2.25 7.58
C MET A 116 11.53 3.36 6.98
N GLY A 117 12.20 4.32 6.35
CA GLY A 117 11.57 5.34 5.54
C GLY A 117 12.22 5.46 4.19
N GLY A 118 11.38 5.75 3.20
CA GLY A 118 11.79 5.90 1.82
C GLY A 118 10.63 6.38 0.96
N ARG A 119 10.72 6.11 -0.34
CA ARG A 119 9.74 6.57 -1.31
C ARG A 119 9.36 5.48 -2.30
N TYR A 120 8.10 5.50 -2.70
CA TYR A 120 7.61 4.87 -3.93
C TYR A 120 7.62 5.91 -5.04
N LEU A 121 8.36 5.60 -6.10
CA LEU A 121 8.44 6.40 -7.32
C LEU A 121 7.69 5.62 -8.40
N ASP A 122 6.51 6.11 -8.74
CA ASP A 122 5.56 5.39 -9.59
C ASP A 122 5.37 6.10 -10.92
N ARG A 123 5.45 5.33 -12.00
CA ARG A 123 4.82 5.68 -13.27
C ARG A 123 3.53 4.88 -13.38
N LEU A 124 2.43 5.58 -13.62
CA LEU A 124 1.10 5.00 -13.75
C LEU A 124 0.50 5.32 -15.12
N GLU A 125 -0.32 4.41 -15.61
CA GLU A 125 -1.11 4.61 -16.82
C GLU A 125 -2.56 4.25 -16.53
N ARG A 126 -3.50 4.99 -17.13
CA ARG A 126 -4.90 4.59 -17.13
C ARG A 126 -5.11 3.52 -18.20
N ARG A 127 -5.51 2.33 -17.78
CA ARG A 127 -5.80 1.19 -18.65
C ARG A 127 -7.18 0.64 -18.29
N ASP A 128 -8.00 0.43 -19.31
CA ASP A 128 -9.39 -0.05 -19.17
C ASP A 128 -10.21 0.77 -18.14
N GLY A 129 -9.97 2.09 -18.11
CA GLY A 129 -10.66 3.03 -17.22
C GLY A 129 -10.14 3.09 -15.78
N ALA A 130 -9.07 2.36 -15.43
CA ALA A 130 -8.47 2.38 -14.10
C ALA A 130 -6.97 2.74 -14.16
N TRP A 131 -6.49 3.50 -13.18
CA TRP A 131 -5.06 3.78 -13.02
C TRP A 131 -4.32 2.54 -12.53
N LYS A 132 -3.22 2.20 -13.21
CA LYS A 132 -2.37 1.04 -12.94
C LYS A 132 -0.91 1.44 -12.86
N ILE A 133 -0.17 0.84 -11.94
CA ILE A 133 1.28 0.99 -11.84
C ILE A 133 1.91 0.22 -12.99
N VAL A 134 2.64 0.92 -13.86
CA VAL A 134 3.44 0.32 -14.93
C VAL A 134 4.91 0.22 -14.56
N LEU A 135 5.38 1.06 -13.65
CA LEU A 135 6.69 0.95 -13.03
C LEU A 135 6.65 1.52 -11.61
N ARG A 136 7.09 0.74 -10.63
CA ARG A 136 7.43 1.20 -9.29
C ARG A 136 8.91 1.04 -9.05
N ARG A 137 9.54 2.06 -8.49
CA ARG A 137 10.91 1.99 -7.96
C ARG A 137 10.92 2.48 -6.52
N CYS A 138 11.67 1.80 -5.67
CA CYS A 138 11.65 2.06 -4.24
C CYS A 138 13.00 2.56 -3.73
N THR A 139 12.95 3.59 -2.89
CA THR A 139 14.13 4.08 -2.16
C THR A 139 14.05 3.66 -0.69
N ILE A 140 15.21 3.57 -0.05
CA ILE A 140 15.35 3.55 1.41
C ILE A 140 16.32 4.67 1.76
N GLU A 141 15.92 5.54 2.68
CA GLU A 141 16.66 6.77 2.98
C GLU A 141 17.11 6.81 4.44
N TRP A 142 16.35 6.17 5.32
CA TRP A 142 16.75 5.96 6.70
C TRP A 142 16.17 4.64 7.21
N ALA A 143 16.88 4.04 8.16
CA ALA A 143 16.43 2.87 8.87
C ALA A 143 17.01 2.86 10.28
N PHE A 144 16.25 2.33 11.23
CA PHE A 144 16.73 2.06 12.58
C PHE A 144 15.94 0.90 13.19
N THR A 145 16.47 0.35 14.28
CA THR A 145 15.79 -0.65 15.09
C THR A 145 15.44 -0.08 16.46
N ALA A 146 14.29 -0.50 17.00
CA ALA A 146 13.80 -0.17 18.32
C ALA A 146 13.35 -1.45 19.06
N ASP A 147 12.99 -1.29 20.34
CA ASP A 147 12.48 -2.38 21.18
C ASP A 147 10.95 -2.44 21.13
N ALA A 148 10.43 -3.59 20.72
CA ALA A 148 9.01 -3.92 20.61
C ALA A 148 8.48 -4.71 21.83
N SER A 149 9.31 -4.97 22.85
CA SER A 149 8.96 -5.86 23.96
C SER A 149 7.76 -5.36 24.77
N PHE A 150 7.47 -4.06 24.68
CA PHE A 150 6.27 -3.46 25.29
C PHE A 150 4.96 -4.09 24.78
N LEU A 151 4.91 -4.60 23.55
CA LEU A 151 3.76 -5.35 23.03
C LEU A 151 3.39 -6.56 23.90
N HIS A 152 4.37 -7.13 24.62
CA HIS A 152 4.18 -8.28 25.52
C HIS A 152 3.94 -7.90 26.99
N SER A 153 3.82 -6.60 27.31
CA SER A 153 3.62 -6.11 28.68
C SER A 153 2.25 -6.46 29.29
N GLY A 154 1.35 -7.08 28.52
CA GLY A 154 -0.05 -7.33 28.89
C GLY A 154 -0.96 -6.12 28.73
N ALA A 155 -0.41 -4.92 28.52
CA ALA A 155 -1.19 -3.69 28.30
C ALA A 155 -2.08 -3.76 27.04
N PHE A 156 -1.70 -4.61 26.08
CA PHE A 156 -2.42 -4.81 24.83
C PHE A 156 -3.33 -6.03 24.83
N LYS A 157 -3.43 -6.76 25.96
CA LYS A 157 -4.28 -7.95 26.06
C LYS A 157 -5.73 -7.60 25.71
N GLY A 158 -6.32 -8.36 24.78
CA GLY A 158 -7.68 -8.17 24.31
C GLY A 158 -7.84 -7.12 23.20
N PHE A 159 -6.79 -6.37 22.83
CA PHE A 159 -6.82 -5.55 21.61
C PHE A 159 -6.85 -6.45 20.38
N LEU A 160 -7.54 -6.00 19.33
CA LEU A 160 -7.54 -6.69 18.04
C LEU A 160 -6.13 -6.69 17.46
N LYS A 161 -5.78 -7.81 16.83
CA LYS A 161 -4.54 -8.01 16.10
C LYS A 161 -4.85 -8.15 14.62
N GLY A 162 -4.08 -7.46 13.78
CA GLY A 162 -4.17 -7.65 12.33
C GLY A 162 -3.76 -9.05 11.92
N THR A 163 -4.31 -9.55 10.82
CA THR A 163 -3.92 -10.85 10.25
C THR A 163 -3.35 -10.70 8.85
N TRP A 164 -2.45 -11.62 8.50
CA TRP A 164 -1.85 -11.73 7.18
C TRP A 164 -2.66 -12.69 6.30
N ASP A 165 -3.95 -12.37 6.15
CA ASP A 165 -4.86 -13.04 5.23
C ASP A 165 -6.15 -12.21 5.03
N THR A 166 -7.05 -12.73 4.20
CA THR A 166 -8.36 -12.13 3.94
C THR A 166 -9.38 -12.35 5.07
N SER A 167 -8.99 -13.01 6.17
CA SER A 167 -9.81 -13.08 7.39
C SER A 167 -9.65 -11.85 8.29
N ASP A 168 -8.70 -10.95 7.97
CA ASP A 168 -8.50 -9.68 8.67
C ASP A 168 -9.80 -8.87 8.70
N LEU A 169 -10.14 -8.33 9.88
CA LEU A 169 -11.40 -7.59 10.10
C LEU A 169 -11.58 -6.41 9.15
N SER A 170 -10.51 -5.88 8.55
CA SER A 170 -10.62 -4.81 7.55
C SER A 170 -11.36 -5.23 6.27
N TYR A 171 -11.52 -6.52 5.99
CA TYR A 171 -12.33 -7.04 4.88
C TYR A 171 -13.83 -7.19 5.22
N ALA A 172 -14.20 -7.15 6.50
CA ALA A 172 -15.59 -7.34 6.92
C ALA A 172 -16.49 -6.20 6.43
N ARG A 173 -17.54 -6.55 5.67
CA ARG A 173 -18.55 -5.60 5.17
C ARG A 173 -19.93 -6.25 5.32
N PRO A 174 -20.79 -5.79 6.26
CA PRO A 174 -20.53 -4.75 7.25
C PRO A 174 -19.52 -5.20 8.31
N LEU A 175 -18.86 -4.23 8.95
CA LEU A 175 -18.06 -4.46 10.15
C LEU A 175 -18.98 -4.29 11.37
N ASN A 176 -19.25 -5.39 12.07
CA ASN A 176 -20.09 -5.42 13.27
C ASN A 176 -19.25 -5.76 14.51
N LEU A 177 -19.81 -5.51 15.70
CA LEU A 177 -19.14 -5.81 16.96
C LEU A 177 -18.86 -7.31 17.17
N ASP A 178 -19.72 -8.16 16.61
CA ASP A 178 -19.69 -9.62 16.67
C ASP A 178 -19.06 -10.25 15.41
N THR A 179 -18.40 -9.46 14.56
CA THR A 179 -17.68 -9.98 13.40
C THR A 179 -16.50 -10.85 13.85
N GLU A 180 -16.50 -12.09 13.38
CA GLU A 180 -15.45 -13.08 13.58
C GLU A 180 -14.84 -13.50 12.22
N PRO A 181 -13.56 -13.91 12.18
CA PRO A 181 -12.65 -14.03 13.31
C PRO A 181 -12.10 -12.67 13.79
N ALA A 182 -12.06 -12.48 15.11
CA ALA A 182 -11.45 -11.34 15.77
C ALA A 182 -10.21 -11.77 16.57
N VAL A 183 -9.07 -11.92 15.89
CA VAL A 183 -7.80 -12.29 16.55
C VAL A 183 -7.39 -11.17 17.52
N ARG A 184 -6.93 -11.55 18.71
CA ARG A 184 -6.54 -10.62 19.78
C ARG A 184 -5.17 -10.94 20.37
N TRP A 185 -4.54 -9.92 20.94
CA TRP A 185 -3.32 -10.03 21.76
C TRP A 185 -3.60 -10.61 23.15
#